data_AF-A0A8H4V478-F1
#
_entry.id   AF-A0A8H4V478-F1
#
_cell.length_a   1.000
_cell.length_b   1.000
_cell.length_c   1.000
_cell.angle_alpha   90.00
_cell.angle_beta   90.00
_cell.angle_gamma   90.00
#
_symmetry.space_group_name_H-M   'P 1'
#
loop_
_entity.id
_entity.type
_entity.pdbx_description
1 polymer ?
#
loop_
_entity_poly.entity_id
_entity_poly.type
_entity_poly.pdbx_seq_one_letter_code
_entity_poly.pdbx_strand_id
1 'polypeptide(L)'
;MGGFEGWIIKLMSLPKNMASLRKQFYFTLFYTLTVVFAFANSTIYFFITRQHDSKNGSGEPQPERPSPNSTSIVWAGYTHAPPEAPLTDIFGEGWLRAFVILALYAFGSATMVFEILFLNSIRRPYTIGLHLFSIMLCAGAYLGWAAFGHLVTDYYPFFWLDKEEVGSDEAVTLYSIGFVFLSPIMYTLMLGLVSIRETLTRTSSEARAIAAAQAALDN
;
A
#
# COMPACT_ATOMS: atom_id res chain seq x y z
N MET A 1 -4.29 -38.82 8.87
CA MET A 1 -4.79 -37.64 8.12
C MET A 1 -3.78 -37.30 7.04
N GLY A 2 -3.99 -37.75 5.80
CA GLY A 2 -2.97 -37.71 4.75
C GLY A 2 -3.53 -37.56 3.34
N GLY A 3 -4.64 -36.83 3.19
CA GLY A 3 -5.26 -36.53 1.89
C GLY A 3 -4.94 -35.12 1.40
N PHE A 4 -5.53 -34.74 0.26
CA PHE A 4 -5.45 -33.42 -0.36
C PHE A 4 -5.79 -32.28 0.61
N GLU A 5 -6.76 -32.51 1.49
CA GLU A 5 -7.14 -31.58 2.56
C GLU A 5 -6.00 -31.41 3.59
N GLY A 6 -5.29 -32.49 3.94
CA GLY A 6 -4.09 -32.42 4.78
C GLY A 6 -2.92 -31.72 4.09
N TRP A 7 -2.82 -31.83 2.76
CA TRP A 7 -1.84 -31.09 1.97
C TRP A 7 -2.16 -29.59 1.92
N ILE A 8 -3.42 -29.22 1.70
CA ILE A 8 -3.90 -27.83 1.74
C ILE A 8 -3.74 -27.24 3.14
N ILE A 9 -4.15 -27.96 4.18
CA ILE A 9 -3.99 -27.50 5.57
C ILE A 9 -2.51 -27.36 5.91
N LYS A 10 -1.62 -28.23 5.42
CA LYS A 10 -0.17 -28.10 5.62
C LYS A 10 0.46 -26.98 4.80
N LEU A 11 -0.12 -26.64 3.64
CA LEU A 11 0.26 -25.51 2.80
C LEU A 11 -0.15 -24.17 3.46
N MET A 12 -1.34 -24.13 4.06
CA MET A 12 -1.94 -22.93 4.68
C MET A 12 -1.63 -22.78 6.17
N SER A 13 -1.21 -23.83 6.86
CA SER A 13 -0.83 -23.75 8.27
C SER A 13 0.48 -23.00 8.41
N LEU A 14 0.53 -22.04 9.34
CA LEU A 14 1.77 -21.39 9.73
C LEU A 14 2.79 -22.46 10.13
N PRO A 15 3.97 -22.50 9.49
CA PRO A 15 4.95 -23.55 9.74
C PRO A 15 5.47 -23.44 11.18
N LYS A 16 5.02 -24.38 12.02
CA LYS A 16 5.27 -24.41 13.47
C LYS A 16 6.74 -24.57 13.85
N ASN A 17 7.60 -24.89 12.88
CA ASN A 17 9.05 -24.86 12.99
C ASN A 17 9.67 -24.93 11.58
N MET A 18 9.97 -23.78 10.95
CA MET A 18 10.71 -23.76 9.67
C MET A 18 12.17 -24.10 9.93
N ALA A 19 12.48 -25.38 10.09
CA ALA A 19 13.85 -25.90 10.27
C ALA A 19 14.81 -25.62 9.09
N SER A 20 14.38 -24.86 8.08
CA SER A 20 15.17 -24.46 6.91
C SER A 20 15.16 -22.95 6.76
N LEU A 21 16.36 -22.35 6.83
CA LEU A 21 16.59 -20.91 6.62
C LEU A 21 16.03 -20.40 5.29
N ARG A 22 16.09 -21.20 4.21
CA ARG A 22 15.58 -20.83 2.88
C ARG A 22 14.06 -20.65 2.89
N LYS A 23 13.33 -21.61 3.49
CA LYS A 23 11.86 -21.55 3.58
C LYS A 23 11.42 -20.37 4.44
N GLN A 24 12.14 -20.14 5.52
CA GLN A 24 11.90 -18.98 6.39
C GLN A 24 12.11 -17.68 5.62
N PHE A 25 13.18 -17.57 4.83
CA PHE A 25 13.45 -16.39 4.00
C PHE A 25 12.33 -16.13 2.98
N TYR A 26 11.91 -17.12 2.20
CA TYR A 26 10.85 -16.92 1.20
C TYR A 26 9.50 -16.55 1.84
N PHE A 27 9.19 -17.17 2.97
CA PHE A 27 7.98 -16.85 3.73
C PHE A 27 8.01 -15.40 4.23
N THR A 28 9.11 -14.98 4.86
CA THR A 28 9.23 -13.59 5.33
C THR A 28 9.27 -12.59 4.19
N LEU A 29 9.89 -12.95 3.06
CA LEU A 29 9.94 -12.13 1.85
C LEU A 29 8.54 -11.96 1.26
N PHE A 30 7.74 -13.02 1.19
CA PHE A 30 6.36 -12.94 0.71
C PHE A 30 5.53 -11.97 1.56
N TYR A 31 5.56 -12.11 2.89
CA TYR A 31 4.86 -11.18 3.78
C TYR A 31 5.35 -9.75 3.61
N THR A 32 6.67 -9.57 3.52
CA THR A 32 7.28 -8.25 3.30
C THR A 32 6.77 -7.64 1.99
N LEU A 33 6.75 -8.40 0.89
CA LEU A 33 6.24 -7.95 -0.40
C LEU A 33 4.77 -7.55 -0.30
N THR A 34 3.92 -8.39 0.31
CA THR A 34 2.49 -8.08 0.44
C THR A 34 2.24 -6.77 1.19
N VAL A 35 2.99 -6.52 2.26
CA VAL A 35 2.88 -5.27 3.04
C VAL A 35 3.40 -4.07 2.24
N VAL A 36 4.60 -4.19 1.68
CA VAL A 36 5.28 -3.12 0.95
C VAL A 36 4.45 -2.69 -0.26
N PHE A 37 3.93 -3.64 -1.04
CA PHE A 37 3.10 -3.33 -2.20
C PHE A 37 1.71 -2.82 -1.81
N ALA A 38 1.11 -3.29 -0.71
CA ALA A 38 -0.14 -2.71 -0.21
C ALA A 38 0.05 -1.23 0.18
N PHE A 39 1.13 -0.91 0.89
CA PHE A 39 1.46 0.47 1.26
C PHE A 39 1.80 1.32 0.04
N ALA A 40 2.63 0.80 -0.88
CA ALA A 40 2.97 1.49 -2.12
C ALA A 40 1.71 1.81 -2.93
N ASN A 41 0.79 0.85 -3.09
CA ASN A 41 -0.46 1.05 -3.83
C ASN A 41 -1.33 2.15 -3.20
N SER A 42 -1.50 2.15 -1.88
CA SER A 42 -2.19 3.23 -1.16
C SER A 42 -1.51 4.58 -1.38
N THR A 43 -0.19 4.64 -1.22
CA THR A 43 0.58 5.88 -1.34
C THR A 43 0.49 6.45 -2.75
N ILE A 44 0.66 5.61 -3.76
CA ILE A 44 0.57 5.98 -5.16
C ILE A 44 -0.80 6.55 -5.49
N TYR A 45 -1.88 5.91 -5.04
CA TYR A 45 -3.21 6.43 -5.32
C TYR A 45 -3.48 7.75 -4.62
N PHE A 46 -3.35 7.80 -3.29
CA PHE A 46 -3.77 8.97 -2.51
C PHE A 46 -2.87 10.21 -2.69
N PHE A 47 -1.56 10.02 -2.95
CA PHE A 47 -0.62 11.13 -3.04
C PHE A 47 -0.18 11.48 -4.46
N ILE A 48 -0.22 10.54 -5.41
CA ILE A 48 0.26 10.76 -6.78
C ILE A 48 -0.94 10.84 -7.74
N THR A 49 -1.67 9.74 -7.90
CA THR A 49 -2.74 9.59 -8.90
C THR A 49 -3.88 10.56 -8.65
N ARG A 50 -4.40 10.59 -7.42
CA ARG A 50 -5.49 11.49 -7.05
C ARG A 50 -5.15 12.97 -7.21
N GLN A 51 -3.90 13.35 -6.92
CA GLN A 51 -3.43 14.73 -7.07
C GLN A 51 -3.22 15.12 -8.54
N HIS A 52 -2.90 14.15 -9.38
CA HIS A 52 -2.79 14.33 -10.83
C HIS A 52 -4.17 14.56 -11.45
N ASP A 53 -5.14 13.70 -11.13
CA ASP A 53 -6.51 13.77 -11.69
C ASP A 53 -7.23 15.07 -11.28
N SER A 54 -6.97 15.56 -10.06
CA SER A 54 -7.51 16.83 -9.57
C SER A 54 -6.93 18.06 -10.30
N LYS A 55 -5.77 17.97 -10.95
CA LYS A 55 -5.11 19.10 -11.64
C LYS A 55 -5.42 19.18 -13.12
N ASN A 56 -5.61 18.04 -13.77
CA ASN A 56 -5.82 17.99 -15.22
C ASN A 56 -7.30 17.99 -15.61
N GLY A 57 -8.24 17.91 -14.66
CA GLY A 57 -9.68 17.78 -14.96
C GLY A 57 -10.03 16.51 -15.75
N SER A 58 -9.06 15.61 -15.93
CA SER A 58 -9.13 14.36 -16.68
C SER A 58 -9.45 13.18 -15.77
N GLY A 59 -10.38 13.38 -14.83
CA GLY A 59 -11.15 12.25 -14.33
C GLY A 59 -11.84 11.57 -15.51
N GLU A 60 -12.04 10.25 -15.39
CA GLU A 60 -12.85 9.39 -16.27
C GLU A 60 -13.94 10.18 -17.04
N PRO A 61 -14.06 10.03 -18.38
CA PRO A 61 -14.87 10.90 -19.21
C PRO A 61 -16.30 11.02 -18.66
N GLN A 62 -16.58 12.15 -18.02
CA GLN A 62 -17.88 12.43 -17.43
C GLN A 62 -18.85 12.78 -18.57
N PRO A 63 -20.08 12.25 -18.59
CA PRO A 63 -21.13 12.86 -19.38
C PRO A 63 -21.35 14.27 -18.87
N GLU A 64 -21.21 15.27 -19.76
CA GLU A 64 -21.43 16.69 -19.46
C GLU A 64 -22.79 16.86 -18.75
N ARG A 65 -22.76 17.22 -17.46
CA ARG A 65 -23.95 17.74 -16.80
C ARG A 65 -24.03 19.24 -17.05
N PRO A 66 -25.11 19.76 -17.64
CA PRO A 66 -25.34 21.19 -17.66
C PRO A 66 -25.57 21.67 -16.23
N SER A 67 -24.71 22.55 -15.73
CA SER A 67 -24.90 23.21 -14.43
C SER A 67 -26.09 24.18 -14.53
N PRO A 68 -27.18 23.98 -13.76
CA PRO A 68 -28.21 24.99 -13.62
C PRO A 68 -27.80 25.93 -12.50
N ASN A 69 -27.45 27.16 -12.88
CA ASN A 69 -27.25 28.32 -12.01
C ASN A 69 -25.93 28.37 -11.24
N SER A 70 -24.87 28.84 -11.90
CA SER A 70 -23.70 29.40 -11.22
C SER A 70 -23.73 30.92 -11.39
N THR A 71 -24.17 31.64 -10.37
CA THR A 71 -23.96 33.09 -10.26
C THR A 71 -22.47 33.35 -10.01
N SER A 72 -21.72 33.54 -11.09
CA SER A 72 -20.31 33.92 -11.05
C SER A 72 -20.18 35.39 -10.63
N ILE A 73 -19.59 35.64 -9.46
CA ILE A 73 -19.15 36.99 -9.08
C ILE A 73 -17.85 37.25 -9.82
N VAL A 74 -17.92 38.09 -10.85
CA VAL A 74 -16.79 38.53 -11.67
C VAL A 74 -16.03 39.62 -10.91
N TRP A 75 -14.88 39.28 -10.34
CA TRP A 75 -13.82 40.24 -10.06
C TRP A 75 -12.46 39.57 -10.32
N ALA A 76 -11.74 40.09 -11.32
CA ALA A 76 -10.38 39.72 -11.74
C ALA A 76 -10.14 38.26 -12.19
N GLY A 77 -10.37 37.98 -13.48
CA GLY A 77 -9.54 37.12 -14.34
C GLY A 77 -9.28 35.64 -14.02
N TYR A 78 -9.66 35.12 -12.85
CA TYR A 78 -9.49 33.73 -12.46
C TYR A 78 -10.72 33.29 -11.65
N THR A 79 -11.66 32.60 -12.30
CA THR A 79 -12.72 31.89 -11.60
C THR A 79 -12.13 30.66 -10.94
N HIS A 80 -11.55 30.81 -9.75
CA HIS A 80 -11.35 29.65 -8.89
C HIS A 80 -12.72 29.25 -8.35
N ALA A 81 -13.22 28.09 -8.79
CA ALA A 81 -14.26 27.40 -8.04
C ALA A 81 -13.81 27.28 -6.57
N PRO A 82 -14.72 27.42 -5.59
CA PRO A 82 -14.36 27.23 -4.20
C PRO A 82 -13.67 25.87 -4.04
N PRO A 83 -12.60 25.76 -3.23
CA PRO A 83 -11.90 24.50 -3.05
C PRO A 83 -12.92 23.44 -2.61
N GLU A 84 -13.05 22.39 -3.40
CA GLU A 84 -13.95 21.29 -3.07
C GLU A 84 -13.57 20.71 -1.71
N ALA A 85 -14.57 20.32 -0.92
CA ALA A 85 -14.31 19.73 0.39
C ALA A 85 -13.43 18.47 0.24
N PRO A 86 -12.52 18.19 1.19
CA PRO A 86 -11.64 17.04 1.07
C PRO A 86 -12.46 15.76 0.93
N LEU A 87 -12.07 14.87 0.00
CA LEU A 87 -12.73 13.59 -0.28
C LEU A 87 -14.07 13.66 -1.05
N THR A 88 -14.48 14.84 -1.53
CA THR A 88 -15.69 14.97 -2.36
C THR A 88 -15.59 14.17 -3.67
N ASP A 89 -14.40 14.06 -4.25
CA ASP A 89 -14.09 13.22 -5.42
C ASP A 89 -14.31 11.71 -5.15
N ILE A 90 -14.10 11.25 -3.91
CA ILE A 90 -14.26 9.84 -3.53
C ILE A 90 -15.73 9.54 -3.17
N PHE A 91 -16.36 10.40 -2.38
CA PHE A 91 -17.68 10.14 -1.78
C PHE A 91 -18.85 10.86 -2.49
N GLY A 92 -18.57 11.84 -3.35
CA GLY A 92 -19.60 12.67 -4.01
C GLY A 92 -20.32 11.99 -5.18
N GLU A 93 -19.70 10.99 -5.80
CA GLU A 93 -20.27 10.28 -6.97
C GLU A 93 -21.06 9.01 -6.60
N GLY A 94 -21.15 8.69 -5.30
CA GLY A 94 -21.96 7.59 -4.79
C GLY A 94 -21.14 6.50 -4.08
N TRP A 95 -21.87 5.60 -3.40
CA TRP A 95 -21.28 4.63 -2.48
C TRP A 95 -20.43 3.56 -3.19
N LEU A 96 -20.78 3.16 -4.42
CA LEU A 96 -20.07 2.11 -5.16
C LEU A 96 -18.67 2.56 -5.56
N ARG A 97 -18.53 3.79 -6.09
CA ARG A 97 -17.22 4.35 -6.47
C ARG A 97 -16.31 4.45 -5.24
N ALA A 98 -16.83 5.02 -4.16
CA ALA A 98 -16.12 5.10 -2.88
C ALA A 98 -15.68 3.70 -2.40
N PHE A 99 -16.58 2.71 -2.46
CA PHE A 99 -16.27 1.34 -2.07
C PHE A 99 -15.16 0.74 -2.92
N VAL A 100 -15.20 0.86 -4.25
CA VAL A 100 -14.17 0.33 -5.15
C VAL A 100 -12.82 0.98 -4.87
N ILE A 101 -12.77 2.31 -4.73
CA ILE A 101 -11.55 3.06 -4.40
C ILE A 101 -10.97 2.59 -3.06
N LEU A 102 -11.80 2.51 -2.02
CA LEU A 102 -11.36 2.07 -0.70
C LEU A 102 -10.92 0.60 -0.70
N ALA A 103 -11.62 -0.27 -1.42
CA ALA A 103 -11.27 -1.67 -1.53
C ALA A 103 -9.91 -1.86 -2.24
N LEU A 104 -9.68 -1.11 -3.31
CA LEU A 104 -8.48 -1.25 -4.12
C LEU A 104 -7.26 -0.61 -3.46
N TYR A 105 -7.43 0.54 -2.79
CA TYR A 105 -6.31 1.34 -2.31
C TYR A 105 -6.23 1.52 -0.80
N ALA A 106 -7.28 1.28 -0.01
CA ALA A 106 -7.24 1.52 1.44
C ALA A 106 -7.29 0.23 2.27
N PHE A 107 -8.19 -0.70 1.95
CA PHE A 107 -8.40 -1.90 2.78
C PHE A 107 -7.18 -2.82 2.86
N GLY A 108 -6.42 -2.96 1.78
CA GLY A 108 -5.17 -3.74 1.80
C GLY A 108 -4.18 -3.18 2.82
N SER A 109 -3.89 -1.87 2.76
CA SER A 109 -2.97 -1.22 3.71
C SER A 109 -3.52 -1.22 5.14
N ALA A 110 -4.81 -0.96 5.34
CA ALA A 110 -5.44 -1.05 6.64
C ALA A 110 -5.33 -2.46 7.26
N THR A 111 -5.53 -3.50 6.45
CA THR A 111 -5.35 -4.89 6.86
C THR A 111 -3.91 -5.16 7.27
N MET A 112 -2.92 -4.67 6.52
CA MET A 112 -1.50 -4.85 6.86
C MET A 112 -1.11 -4.11 8.14
N VAL A 113 -1.60 -2.88 8.36
CA VAL A 113 -1.41 -2.17 9.63
C VAL A 113 -2.01 -2.96 10.79
N PHE A 114 -3.22 -3.49 10.61
CA PHE A 114 -3.87 -4.32 11.61
C PHE A 114 -3.09 -5.61 11.91
N GLU A 115 -2.63 -6.32 10.88
CA GLU A 115 -1.80 -7.53 11.02
C GLU A 115 -0.50 -7.24 11.77
N ILE A 116 0.18 -6.13 11.43
CA ILE A 116 1.41 -5.72 12.09
C ILE A 116 1.12 -5.48 13.56
N LEU A 117 0.20 -4.56 13.89
CA LEU A 117 0.00 -4.08 15.26
C LEU A 117 -0.65 -5.12 16.19
N PHE A 118 -1.61 -5.91 15.70
CA PHE A 118 -2.45 -6.76 16.55
C PHE A 118 -2.17 -8.26 16.41
N LEU A 119 -1.94 -8.77 15.19
CA LEU A 119 -1.83 -10.21 14.96
C LEU A 119 -0.39 -10.74 15.11
N ASN A 120 0.61 -9.87 15.19
CA ASN A 120 2.03 -10.23 15.35
C ASN A 120 2.54 -11.23 14.29
N SER A 121 1.89 -11.26 13.13
CA SER A 121 2.22 -12.17 12.02
C SER A 121 3.56 -11.79 11.38
N ILE A 122 3.85 -10.49 11.32
CA ILE A 122 5.05 -9.94 10.67
C ILE A 122 6.13 -9.66 11.72
N ARG A 123 7.26 -10.37 11.62
CA ARG A 123 8.46 -10.18 12.45
C ARG A 123 9.58 -9.52 11.64
N ARG A 124 10.56 -8.94 12.33
CA ARG A 124 11.75 -8.40 11.67
C ARG A 124 12.47 -9.48 10.85
N PRO A 125 12.76 -9.23 9.57
CA PRO A 125 13.55 -10.16 8.78
C PRO A 125 15.01 -10.16 9.25
N TYR A 126 15.61 -11.35 9.34
CA TYR A 126 17.01 -11.52 9.76
C TYR A 126 18.01 -10.98 8.72
N THR A 127 17.64 -10.99 7.44
CA THR A 127 18.51 -10.58 6.32
C THR A 127 17.93 -9.34 5.64
N ILE A 128 18.10 -8.18 6.28
CA ILE A 128 17.53 -6.90 5.84
C ILE A 128 18.00 -6.52 4.43
N GLY A 129 19.30 -6.63 4.15
CA GLY A 129 19.86 -6.26 2.84
C GLY A 129 19.30 -7.11 1.69
N LEU A 130 19.12 -8.41 1.91
CA LEU A 130 18.53 -9.30 0.90
C LEU A 130 17.04 -9.02 0.70
N HIS A 131 16.30 -8.65 1.75
CA HIS A 131 14.91 -8.20 1.61
C HIS A 131 14.83 -6.90 0.81
N LEU A 132 15.64 -5.89 1.14
CA LEU A 132 15.72 -4.62 0.42
C LEU A 132 16.03 -4.81 -1.07
N PHE A 133 17.03 -5.63 -1.39
CA PHE A 133 17.35 -5.93 -2.78
C PHE A 133 16.20 -6.68 -3.48
N SER A 134 15.60 -7.67 -2.80
CA SER A 134 14.52 -8.47 -3.38
C SER A 134 13.26 -7.65 -3.65
N ILE A 135 12.87 -6.73 -2.76
CA ILE A 135 11.69 -5.88 -2.99
C ILE A 135 11.90 -4.91 -4.16
N MET A 136 13.12 -4.36 -4.33
CA MET A 136 13.44 -3.50 -5.46
C MET A 136 13.42 -4.28 -6.77
N LEU A 137 13.97 -5.51 -6.76
CA LEU A 137 13.92 -6.41 -7.90
C LEU A 137 12.46 -6.77 -8.25
N CYS A 138 11.63 -7.09 -7.26
CA CYS A 138 10.21 -7.37 -7.47
C CYS A 138 9.44 -6.14 -7.96
N ALA A 139 9.77 -4.93 -7.50
CA ALA A 139 9.18 -3.69 -8.02
C ALA A 139 9.56 -3.46 -9.49
N GLY A 140 10.83 -3.67 -9.86
CA GLY A 140 11.25 -3.64 -11.26
C GLY A 140 10.55 -4.72 -12.11
N ALA A 141 10.41 -5.94 -11.58
CA ALA A 141 9.67 -7.00 -12.25
C ALA A 141 8.18 -6.66 -12.42
N TYR A 142 7.58 -5.94 -11.47
CA TYR A 142 6.21 -5.44 -11.58
C TYR A 142 6.06 -4.40 -12.69
N LEU A 143 7.05 -3.53 -12.92
CA LEU A 143 7.07 -2.64 -14.08
C LEU A 143 7.20 -3.42 -15.40
N GLY A 144 8.03 -4.46 -15.43
CA GLY A 144 8.09 -5.38 -16.57
C GLY A 144 6.74 -6.07 -16.83
N TRP A 145 6.04 -6.45 -15.77
CA TRP A 145 4.68 -7.01 -15.86
C TRP A 145 3.66 -5.98 -16.36
N ALA A 146 3.76 -4.72 -15.91
CA ALA A 146 2.93 -3.62 -16.41
C ALA A 146 3.14 -3.38 -17.92
N ALA A 147 4.39 -3.39 -18.38
CA ALA A 147 4.71 -3.28 -19.80
C ALA A 147 4.14 -4.46 -20.60
N PHE A 148 4.25 -5.68 -20.08
CA PHE A 148 3.60 -6.84 -20.70
C PHE A 148 2.08 -6.71 -20.74
N GLY A 149 1.46 -6.21 -19.67
CA GLY A 149 0.03 -5.93 -19.62
C GLY A 149 -0.40 -4.98 -20.74
N HIS A 150 0.32 -3.88 -20.92
CA HIS A 150 0.06 -2.93 -21.99
C HIS A 150 0.14 -3.58 -23.39
N LEU A 151 1.11 -4.46 -23.65
CA LEU A 151 1.18 -5.18 -24.94
C LEU A 151 -0.06 -6.04 -25.24
N VAL A 152 -0.79 -6.47 -24.21
CA VAL A 152 -1.97 -7.33 -24.35
C VAL A 152 -3.27 -6.53 -24.34
N THR A 153 -3.35 -5.48 -23.53
CA THR A 153 -4.59 -4.72 -23.30
C THR A 153 -4.63 -3.38 -23.99
N ASP A 154 -3.49 -2.88 -24.47
CA ASP A 154 -3.29 -1.51 -24.96
C ASP A 154 -3.52 -0.41 -23.90
N TYR A 155 -3.55 -0.79 -22.62
CA TYR A 155 -3.75 0.14 -21.50
C TYR A 155 -2.56 0.16 -20.54
N TYR A 156 -2.13 1.35 -20.15
CA TYR A 156 -1.14 1.52 -19.09
C TYR A 156 -1.80 1.47 -17.71
N PRO A 157 -1.28 0.67 -16.76
CA PRO A 157 -1.84 0.59 -15.42
C PRO A 157 -1.57 1.84 -14.57
N PHE A 158 -0.62 2.67 -15.00
CA PHE A 158 -0.29 3.93 -14.36
C PHE A 158 -0.13 5.02 -15.40
N PHE A 159 -0.67 6.20 -15.14
CA PHE A 159 -0.59 7.34 -16.06
C PHE A 159 0.87 7.71 -16.38
N TRP A 160 1.79 7.55 -15.41
CA TRP A 160 3.19 7.90 -15.62
C TRP A 160 4.00 6.91 -16.46
N LEU A 161 3.38 5.80 -16.88
CA LEU A 161 3.97 4.89 -17.87
C LEU A 161 3.60 5.29 -19.30
N ASP A 162 2.60 6.14 -19.47
CA ASP A 162 2.20 6.65 -20.77
C ASP A 162 3.06 7.85 -21.17
N LYS A 163 3.81 7.69 -22.26
CA LYS A 163 4.64 8.76 -22.81
C LYS A 163 3.78 9.95 -23.27
N GLU A 164 2.59 9.70 -23.80
CA GLU A 164 1.73 10.76 -24.33
C GLU A 164 1.17 11.62 -23.19
N GLU A 165 0.87 11.02 -22.05
CA GLU A 165 0.39 11.72 -20.86
C GLU A 165 1.51 12.53 -20.17
N VAL A 166 2.72 11.96 -20.03
CA VAL A 166 3.82 12.61 -19.30
C VAL A 166 4.69 13.49 -20.22
N GLY A 167 4.63 13.28 -21.53
CA GLY A 167 5.30 14.10 -22.55
C GLY A 167 6.75 13.74 -22.88
N SER A 168 7.40 12.82 -22.15
CA SER A 168 8.80 12.42 -22.44
C SER A 168 9.17 11.04 -21.88
N ASP A 169 10.04 10.33 -22.61
CA ASP A 169 10.63 9.05 -22.18
C ASP A 169 11.49 9.21 -20.92
N GLU A 170 12.12 10.37 -20.76
CA GLU A 170 12.94 10.69 -19.58
C GLU A 170 12.07 10.76 -18.32
N ALA A 171 10.86 11.33 -18.46
CA ALA A 171 9.93 11.47 -17.36
C ALA A 171 9.34 10.10 -16.97
N VAL A 172 8.93 9.28 -17.94
CA VAL A 172 8.51 7.88 -17.70
C VAL A 172 9.60 7.10 -16.98
N THR A 173 10.87 7.27 -17.40
CA THR A 173 12.02 6.63 -16.75
C THR A 173 12.19 7.12 -15.31
N LEU A 174 12.06 8.42 -15.06
CA LEU A 174 12.18 9.01 -13.74
C LEU A 174 11.08 8.51 -12.79
N TYR A 175 9.83 8.45 -13.25
CA TYR A 175 8.72 7.88 -12.47
C TYR A 175 8.92 6.40 -12.19
N SER A 176 9.45 5.65 -13.15
CA SER A 176 9.78 4.23 -12.98
C SER A 176 10.87 4.02 -11.92
N ILE A 177 11.91 4.84 -11.91
CA ILE A 177 12.93 4.87 -10.86
C ILE A 177 12.27 5.21 -9.51
N GLY A 178 11.43 6.24 -9.47
CA GLY A 178 10.67 6.64 -8.29
C GLY A 178 9.82 5.49 -7.72
N PHE A 179 9.13 4.73 -8.57
CA PHE A 179 8.36 3.56 -8.17
C PHE A 179 9.22 2.47 -7.52
N VAL A 180 10.38 2.16 -8.10
CA VAL A 180 11.31 1.18 -7.51
C VAL A 180 11.82 1.66 -6.15
N PHE A 181 12.22 2.94 -6.04
CA PHE A 181 12.69 3.54 -4.78
C PHE A 181 11.59 3.83 -3.76
N LEU A 182 10.32 3.80 -4.14
CA LEU A 182 9.21 3.81 -3.21
C LEU A 182 9.20 2.53 -2.36
N SER A 183 9.64 1.39 -2.92
CA SER A 183 9.60 0.11 -2.21
C SER A 183 10.50 0.07 -0.95
N PRO A 184 11.77 0.56 -0.93
CA PRO A 184 12.52 0.74 0.32
C PRO A 184 11.90 1.70 1.32
N ILE A 185 11.23 2.76 0.87
CA ILE A 185 10.57 3.73 1.77
C ILE A 185 9.41 3.03 2.49
N MET A 186 8.55 2.32 1.74
CA MET A 186 7.44 1.54 2.31
C MET A 186 7.92 0.39 3.20
N TYR A 187 9.05 -0.22 2.87
CA TYR A 187 9.69 -1.22 3.72
C TYR A 187 10.18 -0.61 5.04
N THR A 188 10.75 0.59 5.01
CA THR A 188 11.14 1.32 6.22
C THR A 188 9.92 1.67 7.08
N LEU A 189 8.82 2.09 6.45
CA LEU A 189 7.54 2.31 7.15
C LEU A 189 7.05 1.03 7.84
N MET A 190 7.07 -0.12 7.17
CA MET A 190 6.75 -1.42 7.76
C MET A 190 7.64 -1.70 8.99
N LEU A 191 8.96 -1.54 8.87
CA LEU A 191 9.89 -1.75 9.98
C LEU A 191 9.63 -0.77 11.15
N GLY A 192 9.22 0.46 10.86
CA GLY A 192 8.78 1.45 11.84
C GLY A 192 7.56 0.96 12.63
N LEU A 193 6.52 0.50 11.95
CA LEU A 193 5.31 -0.04 12.59
C LEU A 193 5.61 -1.29 13.43
N VAL A 194 6.46 -2.19 12.92
CA VAL A 194 6.94 -3.36 13.68
C VAL A 194 7.68 -2.93 14.95
N SER A 195 8.53 -1.91 14.86
CA SER A 195 9.29 -1.37 16.00
C SER A 195 8.38 -0.75 17.07
N ILE A 196 7.36 -0.02 16.65
CA ILE A 196 6.35 0.57 17.56
C ILE A 196 5.66 -0.54 18.35
N ARG A 197 5.17 -1.58 17.67
CA ARG A 197 4.53 -2.73 18.33
C ARG A 197 5.45 -3.44 19.30
N GLU A 198 6.69 -3.76 18.88
CA GLU A 198 7.66 -4.43 19.74
C GLU A 198 7.93 -3.64 21.02
N THR A 199 7.98 -2.32 20.91
CA THR A 199 8.14 -1.42 22.06
C THR A 199 6.92 -1.50 23.00
N LEU A 200 5.70 -1.38 22.47
CA LEU A 200 4.46 -1.42 23.26
C LEU A 200 4.27 -2.76 23.98
N THR A 201 4.53 -3.87 23.29
CA THR A 201 4.41 -5.22 23.85
C THR A 201 5.44 -5.49 24.95
N ARG A 202 6.68 -5.01 24.79
CA ARG A 202 7.71 -5.10 25.83
C ARG A 202 7.30 -4.37 27.10
N THR A 203 6.89 -3.11 26.99
CA THR A 203 6.45 -2.31 28.14
C THR A 203 5.26 -2.94 28.88
N SER A 204 4.28 -3.48 28.13
CA SER A 204 3.15 -4.21 28.73
C SER A 204 3.58 -5.49 29.46
N SER A 205 4.58 -6.20 28.94
CA SER A 205 5.11 -7.42 29.58
C SER A 205 5.88 -7.10 30.86
N GLU A 206 6.69 -6.04 30.86
CA GLU A 206 7.46 -5.58 32.02
C GLU A 206 6.51 -5.09 33.13
N ALA A 207 5.49 -4.30 32.80
CA ALA A 207 4.49 -3.84 33.77
C ALA A 207 3.75 -5.02 34.45
N ARG A 208 3.39 -6.05 33.67
CA ARG A 208 2.77 -7.27 34.22
C ARG A 208 3.73 -8.08 35.10
N ALA A 209 5.00 -8.17 34.72
CA ALA A 209 6.01 -8.86 35.52
C ALA A 209 6.25 -8.15 36.86
N ILE A 210 6.29 -6.81 36.87
CA ILE A 210 6.42 -6.01 38.09
C ILE A 210 5.20 -6.20 39.00
N ALA A 211 3.98 -6.12 38.44
CA ALA A 211 2.76 -6.32 39.21
C ALA A 211 2.69 -7.74 39.82
N ALA A 212 3.12 -8.77 39.08
CA ALA A 212 3.18 -10.14 39.59
C ALA A 212 4.25 -10.30 40.69
N ALA A 213 5.40 -9.63 40.57
CA ALA A 213 6.44 -9.64 41.59
C ALA A 213 6.00 -8.93 42.89
N GLN A 214 5.29 -7.81 42.78
CA GLN A 214 4.72 -7.11 43.94
C GLN A 214 3.66 -7.98 44.65
N ALA A 215 2.74 -8.59 43.90
CA ALA A 215 1.74 -9.49 44.46
C ALA A 215 2.35 -10.73 45.16
N ALA A 216 3.56 -11.14 44.77
CA ALA A 216 4.28 -12.23 45.42
C ALA A 216 5.04 -11.80 46.69
N LEU A 217 5.34 -10.51 46.86
CA LEU A 217 5.94 -9.96 48.08
C LEU A 217 4.89 -9.62 49.15
N ASP A 218 3.66 -9.35 48.73
CA ASP A 218 2.53 -9.02 49.62
C ASP A 218 1.82 -10.27 50.20
N ASN A 219 2.25 -11.49 49.82
CA ASN A 219 1.78 -12.78 50.36
C ASN A 219 2.87 -13.47 51.18
#